data_AF-A0A0D3I7U0-F1
#
_entry.id   AF-A0A0D3I7U0-F1
#
_cell.length_a   1.000
_cell.length_b   1.000
_cell.length_c   1.000
_cell.angle_alpha   90.00
_cell.angle_beta   90.00
_cell.angle_gamma   90.00
#
_symmetry.space_group_name_H-M   'P 1'
#
loop_
_entity.id
_entity.type
_entity.pdbx_description
1 polymer ?
#
loop_
_entity_poly.entity_id
_entity_poly.type
_entity_poly.pdbx_seq_one_letter_code
_entity_poly.pdbx_strand_id
1 'polypeptide(L)'
;SARSNPTSVQEHMLKLFDNAAALTFDRAGAKVLGMVSSEKESFTFDSQRLAEGAVETWLSGIEEEMIATLRRQTKVATYTYPKTDRIEWLKAELGMVVNTGAQIWWTFETHDVFDAVRKGDKMGMKNFAAKNHAQLNELIVAIRDPKLTRQATKRINTLVIIDVHARDIIDTFVRDSVLDEREFAWESQLRFYWDHDVLIRQCSGDFRFGYEYQGLNGRLVITPLTDRCYMTCTQALHYRLGCAPAGPAGTGKTETVKDLSKAMALQCKVFCCGEGLDFKAMGSIFSGLVQTGAWGCFDEFNRIPVEVLSVVSAQIKTIQTALADGVGRFAFEGREIGLVPTIGIFITMNPGYAGRTELPDNLKALFRPVVMVTPDLESVAGVFL
;
A
#
# COMPACT_ATOMS: atom_id res chain seq x y z
N SER A 1 3.52 -33.88 -1.58
CA SER A 1 2.83 -32.69 -2.11
C SER A 1 2.20 -31.95 -0.92
N ALA A 2 1.83 -30.68 -1.06
CA ALA A 2 1.20 -29.94 0.05
C ALA A 2 -0.11 -30.56 0.57
N ARG A 3 -0.74 -31.46 -0.20
CA ARG A 3 -1.89 -32.28 0.25
C ARG A 3 -1.54 -33.31 1.33
N SER A 4 -0.30 -33.77 1.40
CA SER A 4 0.14 -34.81 2.36
C SER A 4 0.95 -34.25 3.53
N ASN A 5 1.54 -33.06 3.37
CA ASN A 5 2.25 -32.35 4.41
C ASN A 5 1.99 -30.84 4.26
N PRO A 6 1.09 -30.25 5.08
CA PRO A 6 0.74 -28.84 5.01
C PRO A 6 1.95 -27.89 5.13
N THR A 7 2.99 -28.31 5.84
CA THR A 7 4.20 -27.50 6.04
C THR A 7 5.02 -27.32 4.76
N SER A 8 4.79 -28.09 3.69
CA SER A 8 5.52 -27.90 2.43
C SER A 8 5.14 -26.60 1.71
N VAL A 9 4.04 -25.95 2.11
CA VAL A 9 3.61 -24.64 1.58
C VAL A 9 4.59 -23.50 1.88
N GLN A 10 5.44 -23.68 2.91
CA GLN A 10 6.34 -22.65 3.44
C GLN A 10 7.27 -22.09 2.35
N GLU A 11 7.71 -22.93 1.42
CA GLU A 11 8.58 -22.54 0.30
C GLU A 11 7.89 -21.62 -0.73
N HIS A 12 6.57 -21.48 -0.66
CA HIS A 12 5.76 -20.70 -1.59
C HIS A 12 5.14 -19.45 -0.94
N MET A 13 5.33 -19.24 0.37
CA MET A 13 4.66 -18.18 1.12
C MET A 13 4.93 -16.78 0.56
N LEU A 14 6.18 -16.45 0.21
CA LEU A 14 6.54 -15.16 -0.42
C LEU A 14 6.03 -15.00 -1.86
N LYS A 15 5.54 -16.07 -2.48
CA LYS A 15 4.85 -15.99 -3.77
C LYS A 15 3.36 -15.71 -3.57
N LEU A 16 2.77 -16.30 -2.53
CA LEU A 16 1.34 -16.22 -2.23
C LEU A 16 0.96 -14.90 -1.54
N PHE A 17 1.75 -14.47 -0.57
CA PHE A 17 1.55 -13.24 0.22
C PHE A 17 2.62 -12.20 -0.11
N ASP A 18 2.44 -10.95 0.33
CA ASP A 18 3.39 -9.88 0.08
C ASP A 18 4.72 -10.10 0.83
N ASN A 19 4.67 -10.17 2.17
CA ASN A 19 5.87 -10.40 2.99
C ASN A 19 5.60 -11.34 4.18
N ALA A 20 4.64 -12.26 4.06
CA ALA A 20 4.56 -13.41 4.93
C ALA A 20 5.58 -14.47 4.45
N ALA A 21 6.70 -14.60 5.15
CA ALA A 21 7.76 -15.56 4.79
C ALA A 21 7.46 -16.97 5.28
N ALA A 22 6.71 -17.10 6.38
CA ALA A 22 6.34 -18.39 6.93
C ALA A 22 5.02 -18.34 7.71
N LEU A 23 4.36 -19.49 7.78
CA LEU A 23 3.28 -19.75 8.73
C LEU A 23 3.85 -20.34 10.03
N THR A 24 3.25 -20.01 11.16
CA THR A 24 3.54 -20.69 12.43
C THR A 24 2.59 -21.86 12.59
N PHE A 25 3.11 -23.09 12.64
CA PHE A 25 2.30 -24.29 12.86
C PHE A 25 2.35 -24.74 14.31
N ASP A 26 1.33 -25.47 14.74
CA ASP A 26 1.39 -26.25 15.99
C ASP A 26 2.39 -27.42 15.88
N ARG A 27 2.66 -28.07 17.01
CA ARG A 27 3.64 -29.17 17.07
C ARG A 27 3.31 -30.34 16.14
N ALA A 28 2.02 -30.55 15.85
CA ALA A 28 1.54 -31.61 14.97
C ALA A 28 1.57 -31.22 13.49
N GLY A 29 1.78 -29.94 13.15
CA GLY A 29 1.70 -29.44 11.77
C GLY A 29 0.28 -29.39 11.22
N ALA A 30 -0.74 -29.53 12.07
CA ALA A 30 -2.15 -29.64 11.69
C ALA A 30 -2.88 -28.29 11.79
N LYS A 31 -2.40 -27.38 12.64
CA LYS A 31 -3.01 -26.07 12.84
C LYS A 31 -2.04 -24.96 12.53
N VAL A 32 -2.52 -23.92 11.85
CA VAL A 32 -1.81 -22.66 11.67
C VAL A 32 -2.22 -21.71 12.78
N LEU A 33 -1.19 -21.16 13.44
CA LEU A 33 -1.29 -20.32 14.62
C LEU A 33 -1.00 -18.84 14.33
N GLY A 34 -0.39 -18.52 13.18
CA GLY A 34 0.00 -17.16 12.87
C GLY A 34 0.95 -17.08 11.68
N MET A 35 1.52 -15.89 11.46
CA MET A 35 2.43 -15.60 10.35
C MET A 35 3.73 -14.97 10.84
N VAL A 36 4.79 -15.16 10.05
CA VAL A 36 6.13 -14.61 10.28
C VAL A 36 6.61 -13.95 9.00
N SER A 37 7.13 -12.73 9.11
CA SER A 37 7.69 -11.99 7.97
C SER A 37 9.13 -12.38 7.67
N SER A 38 9.65 -11.89 6.54
CA SER A 38 11.07 -12.04 6.17
C SER A 38 12.00 -11.48 7.25
N GLU A 39 11.57 -10.42 7.93
CA GLU A 39 12.27 -9.75 9.03
C GLU A 39 12.12 -10.43 10.39
N LYS A 40 11.39 -11.56 10.44
CA LYS A 40 11.08 -12.29 11.67
C LYS A 40 10.16 -11.54 12.64
N GLU A 41 9.48 -10.50 12.18
CA GLU A 41 8.28 -10.00 12.87
C GLU A 41 7.16 -11.03 12.71
N SER A 42 6.44 -11.31 13.79
CA SER A 42 5.39 -12.31 13.78
C SER A 42 4.20 -11.87 14.62
N PHE A 43 3.05 -12.48 14.34
CA PHE A 43 1.86 -12.36 15.15
C PHE A 43 1.10 -13.68 15.19
N THR A 44 0.29 -13.85 16.23
CA THR A 44 -0.59 -14.99 16.41
C THR A 44 -1.99 -14.61 15.93
N PHE A 45 -2.64 -15.53 15.24
CA PHE A 45 -4.04 -15.41 14.86
C PHE A 45 -4.95 -15.44 16.09
N ASP A 46 -6.07 -14.73 16.00
CA ASP A 46 -7.09 -14.79 17.04
C ASP A 46 -7.76 -16.16 17.08
N SER A 47 -8.01 -16.74 15.91
CA SER A 47 -8.55 -18.09 15.75
C SER A 47 -7.57 -18.96 14.98
N GLN A 48 -7.21 -20.11 15.58
CA GLN A 48 -6.37 -21.11 14.91
C GLN A 48 -7.13 -21.70 13.72
N ARG A 49 -6.42 -21.93 12.61
CA ARG A 49 -7.01 -22.50 11.39
C ARG A 49 -6.45 -23.90 11.12
N LEU A 50 -7.34 -24.83 10.79
CA LEU A 50 -6.94 -26.20 10.44
C LEU A 50 -6.34 -26.20 9.03
N ALA A 51 -5.19 -26.85 8.87
CA ALA A 51 -4.55 -27.06 7.57
C ALA A 51 -4.97 -28.42 6.99
N GLU A 52 -6.28 -28.62 6.83
CA GLU A 52 -6.89 -29.88 6.41
C GLU A 52 -7.58 -29.73 5.04
N GLY A 53 -7.53 -30.80 4.24
CA GLY A 53 -8.19 -30.86 2.94
C GLY A 53 -7.39 -30.22 1.80
N ALA A 54 -8.09 -29.62 0.84
CA ALA A 54 -7.47 -28.97 -0.31
C ALA A 54 -6.68 -27.72 0.13
N VAL A 55 -5.50 -27.53 -0.46
CA VAL A 55 -4.54 -26.50 -0.03
C VAL A 55 -5.10 -25.11 -0.26
N GLU A 56 -5.82 -24.95 -1.36
CA GLU A 56 -6.49 -23.73 -1.77
C GLU A 56 -7.57 -23.34 -0.74
N THR A 57 -8.35 -24.31 -0.24
CA THR A 57 -9.42 -24.06 0.72
C THR A 57 -8.89 -23.56 2.06
N TRP A 58 -7.92 -24.26 2.64
CA TRP A 58 -7.42 -23.84 3.94
C TRP A 58 -6.56 -22.58 3.82
N LEU A 59 -5.82 -22.36 2.73
CA LEU A 59 -5.09 -21.10 2.50
C LEU A 59 -6.02 -19.88 2.39
N SER A 60 -7.17 -20.00 1.71
CA SER A 60 -8.18 -18.93 1.74
C SER A 60 -8.66 -18.65 3.15
N GLY A 61 -8.87 -19.69 3.98
CA GLY A 61 -9.19 -19.50 5.40
C GLY A 61 -8.06 -18.84 6.22
N ILE A 62 -6.80 -19.01 5.83
CA ILE A 62 -5.64 -18.32 6.42
C ILE A 62 -5.62 -16.85 6.05
N GLU A 63 -5.91 -16.52 4.80
CA GLU A 63 -6.02 -15.14 4.32
C GLU A 63 -7.15 -14.39 5.05
N GLU A 64 -8.33 -14.99 5.17
CA GLU A 64 -9.46 -14.43 5.92
C GLU A 64 -9.09 -14.17 7.39
N GLU A 65 -8.40 -15.13 8.04
CA GLU A 65 -7.97 -14.99 9.44
C GLU A 65 -6.89 -13.93 9.62
N MET A 66 -5.94 -13.83 8.68
CA MET A 66 -4.91 -12.79 8.65
C MET A 66 -5.57 -11.41 8.65
N ILE A 67 -6.52 -11.18 7.73
CA ILE A 67 -7.26 -9.92 7.62
C ILE A 67 -8.04 -9.63 8.91
N ALA A 68 -8.78 -10.62 9.43
CA ALA A 68 -9.57 -10.45 10.65
C ALA A 68 -8.71 -10.10 11.88
N THR A 69 -7.61 -10.83 12.06
CA THR A 69 -6.66 -10.60 13.17
C THR A 69 -6.01 -9.23 13.06
N LEU A 70 -5.49 -8.86 11.87
CA LEU A 70 -4.84 -7.57 11.65
C LEU A 70 -5.81 -6.39 11.81
N ARG A 71 -7.06 -6.55 11.39
CA ARG A 71 -8.12 -5.56 11.62
C ARG A 71 -8.37 -5.35 13.11
N ARG A 72 -8.46 -6.43 13.90
CA ARG A 72 -8.61 -6.33 15.36
C ARG A 72 -7.39 -5.70 16.02
N GLN A 73 -6.18 -6.12 15.66
CA GLN A 73 -4.95 -5.54 16.20
C GLN A 73 -4.85 -4.05 15.87
N THR A 74 -5.16 -3.65 14.64
CA THR A 74 -5.19 -2.24 14.23
C THR A 74 -6.19 -1.44 15.05
N LYS A 75 -7.39 -1.98 15.31
CA LYS A 75 -8.38 -1.35 16.20
C LYS A 75 -7.81 -1.11 17.61
N VAL A 76 -7.22 -2.14 18.19
CA VAL A 76 -6.69 -2.08 19.56
C VAL A 76 -5.53 -1.08 19.63
N ALA A 77 -4.56 -1.17 18.72
CA ALA A 77 -3.41 -0.28 18.67
C ALA A 77 -3.82 1.19 18.46
N THR A 78 -4.78 1.45 17.57
CA THR A 78 -5.30 2.80 17.35
C THR A 78 -5.96 3.35 18.62
N TYR A 79 -6.68 2.51 19.37
CA TYR A 79 -7.33 2.91 20.62
C TYR A 79 -6.34 3.13 21.79
N THR A 80 -5.24 2.38 21.84
CA THR A 80 -4.22 2.48 22.90
C THR A 80 -3.17 3.56 22.66
N TYR A 81 -2.99 4.01 21.40
CA TYR A 81 -2.02 5.05 21.02
C TYR A 81 -2.01 6.28 21.94
N PRO A 82 -3.12 6.98 22.22
CA PRO A 82 -3.09 8.19 23.05
C PRO A 82 -2.94 7.91 24.55
N LYS A 83 -2.96 6.63 24.96
CA LYS A 83 -2.94 6.20 26.36
C LYS A 83 -1.57 5.69 26.81
N THR A 84 -0.63 5.61 25.89
CA THR A 84 0.67 4.98 26.09
C THR A 84 1.74 5.93 25.60
N ASP A 85 2.95 5.83 26.16
CA ASP A 85 4.09 6.49 25.56
C ASP A 85 4.27 6.01 24.10
N ARG A 86 4.57 6.94 23.18
CA ARG A 86 4.61 6.65 21.74
C ARG A 86 5.71 5.65 21.38
N ILE A 87 6.86 5.73 22.06
CA ILE A 87 8.02 4.85 21.84
C ILE A 87 7.76 3.47 22.43
N GLU A 88 7.07 3.37 23.56
CA GLU A 88 6.68 2.07 24.11
C GLU A 88 5.54 1.43 23.30
N TRP A 89 4.58 2.23 22.83
CA TRP A 89 3.52 1.79 21.93
C TRP A 89 4.08 1.20 20.63
N LEU A 90 4.99 1.91 19.95
CA LEU A 90 5.55 1.41 18.69
C LEU A 90 6.38 0.13 18.87
N LYS A 91 6.99 -0.08 20.04
CA LYS A 91 7.73 -1.31 20.35
C LYS A 91 6.81 -2.50 20.59
N ALA A 92 5.61 -2.25 21.14
CA ALA A 92 4.63 -3.28 21.46
C ALA A 92 3.84 -3.75 20.23
N GLU A 93 3.61 -2.88 19.25
CA GLU A 93 2.74 -3.16 18.10
C GLU A 93 3.51 -3.67 16.85
N LEU A 94 2.79 -4.28 15.91
CA LEU A 94 3.32 -4.68 14.61
C LEU A 94 3.71 -3.46 13.77
N GLY A 95 4.78 -3.53 12.98
CA GLY A 95 5.26 -2.38 12.20
C GLY A 95 4.22 -1.78 11.23
N MET A 96 3.45 -2.61 10.52
CA MET A 96 2.37 -2.10 9.65
C MET A 96 1.24 -1.41 10.44
N VAL A 97 0.97 -1.90 11.66
CA VAL A 97 -0.04 -1.34 12.56
C VAL A 97 0.44 -0.01 13.14
N VAL A 98 1.73 0.08 13.49
CA VAL A 98 2.39 1.32 13.91
C VAL A 98 2.25 2.39 12.82
N ASN A 99 2.64 2.07 11.59
CA ASN A 99 2.59 3.01 10.46
C ASN A 99 1.15 3.50 10.19
N THR A 100 0.17 2.60 10.26
CA THR A 100 -1.24 2.94 9.99
C THR A 100 -1.84 3.74 11.15
N GLY A 101 -1.62 3.30 12.40
CA GLY A 101 -2.10 3.97 13.60
C GLY A 101 -1.55 5.40 13.74
N ALA A 102 -0.27 5.60 13.45
CA ALA A 102 0.33 6.93 13.46
C ALA A 102 -0.32 7.86 12.43
N GLN A 103 -0.58 7.40 11.21
CA GLN A 103 -1.24 8.20 10.17
C GLN A 103 -2.71 8.50 10.50
N ILE A 104 -3.42 7.57 11.14
CA ILE A 104 -4.78 7.81 11.63
C ILE A 104 -4.78 8.94 12.66
N TRP A 105 -3.90 8.86 13.66
CA TRP A 105 -3.82 9.88 14.70
C TRP A 105 -3.33 11.22 14.18
N TRP A 106 -2.36 11.24 13.26
CA TRP A 106 -1.96 12.47 12.60
C TRP A 106 -3.11 13.11 11.82
N THR A 107 -3.91 12.30 11.11
CA THR A 107 -5.10 12.79 10.39
C THR A 107 -6.14 13.36 11.33
N PHE A 108 -6.41 12.66 12.45
CA PHE A 108 -7.34 13.10 13.48
C PHE A 108 -6.89 14.41 14.14
N GLU A 109 -5.63 14.50 14.57
CA GLU A 109 -5.08 15.67 15.24
C GLU A 109 -5.03 16.90 14.31
N THR A 110 -4.77 16.69 13.02
CA THR A 110 -4.81 17.77 12.03
C THR A 110 -6.22 18.36 11.91
N HIS A 111 -7.25 17.51 11.94
CA HIS A 111 -8.65 17.96 11.96
C HIS A 111 -9.01 18.71 13.24
N ASP A 112 -8.59 18.21 14.41
CA ASP A 112 -8.78 18.91 15.68
C ASP A 112 -8.15 20.32 15.65
N VAL A 113 -7.00 20.46 14.99
CA VAL A 113 -6.31 21.74 14.81
C VAL A 113 -7.10 22.67 13.88
N PHE A 114 -7.62 22.19 12.75
CA PHE A 114 -8.49 23.00 11.89
C PHE A 114 -9.74 23.47 12.65
N ASP A 115 -10.34 22.61 13.47
CA ASP A 115 -11.47 22.94 14.32
C ASP A 115 -11.13 23.98 15.40
N ALA A 116 -9.96 23.85 16.04
CA ALA A 116 -9.48 24.80 17.04
C ALA A 116 -9.20 26.17 16.42
N VAL A 117 -8.56 26.21 15.25
CA VAL A 117 -8.32 27.45 14.48
C VAL A 117 -9.64 28.11 14.12
N ARG A 118 -10.63 27.34 13.64
CA ARG A 118 -11.99 27.84 13.33
C ARG A 118 -12.69 28.42 14.57
N LYS A 119 -12.44 27.85 15.76
CA LYS A 119 -12.94 28.35 17.06
C LYS A 119 -12.14 29.53 17.62
N GLY A 120 -11.07 29.96 16.94
CA GLY A 120 -10.31 31.17 17.26
C GLY A 120 -8.88 30.95 17.76
N ASP A 121 -8.38 29.71 17.85
CA ASP A 121 -6.97 29.45 18.17
C ASP A 121 -6.06 29.73 16.98
N LYS A 122 -5.66 31.00 16.84
CA LYS A 122 -4.77 31.45 15.77
C LYS A 122 -3.39 30.80 15.77
N MET A 123 -3.00 30.16 16.87
CA MET A 123 -1.68 29.52 17.02
C MET A 123 -1.75 28.00 16.90
N GLY A 124 -2.94 27.41 16.73
CA GLY A 124 -3.17 25.97 16.71
C GLY A 124 -2.25 25.23 15.75
N MET A 125 -2.19 25.67 14.48
CA MET A 125 -1.34 25.04 13.46
C MET A 125 0.16 25.13 13.79
N LYS A 126 0.62 26.27 14.31
CA LYS A 126 2.03 26.46 14.71
C LYS A 126 2.42 25.61 15.92
N ASN A 127 1.52 25.51 16.91
CA ASN A 127 1.72 24.64 18.06
C ASN A 127 1.75 23.16 17.64
N PHE A 128 0.91 22.78 16.68
CA PHE A 128 0.90 21.44 16.13
C PHE A 128 2.19 21.13 15.33
N ALA A 129 2.71 22.09 14.55
CA ALA A 129 4.02 21.95 13.93
C ALA A 129 5.10 21.67 14.97
N ALA A 130 5.17 22.46 16.05
CA ALA A 130 6.13 22.26 17.13
C ALA A 130 6.00 20.87 17.79
N LYS A 131 4.78 20.36 17.96
CA LYS A 131 4.52 19.01 18.44
C LYS A 131 5.07 17.93 17.48
N ASN A 132 4.81 18.05 16.18
CA ASN A 132 5.34 17.12 15.17
C ASN A 132 6.88 17.09 15.17
N HIS A 133 7.53 18.25 15.27
CA HIS A 133 8.99 18.34 15.41
C HIS A 133 9.50 17.66 16.68
N ALA A 134 8.82 17.85 17.82
CA ALA A 134 9.20 17.20 19.08
C ALA A 134 9.09 15.67 18.98
N GLN A 135 7.97 15.17 18.47
CA GLN A 135 7.73 13.74 18.28
C GLN A 135 8.72 13.09 17.31
N LEU A 136 9.09 13.78 16.22
CA LEU A 136 10.13 13.29 15.30
C LEU A 136 11.50 13.23 15.99
N ASN A 137 11.86 14.25 16.78
CA ASN A 137 13.10 14.25 17.54
C ASN A 137 13.17 13.10 18.57
N GLU A 138 12.05 12.76 19.21
CA GLU A 138 11.95 11.60 20.10
C GLU A 138 12.28 10.29 19.36
N LEU A 139 11.80 10.11 18.13
CA LEU A 139 12.13 8.94 17.30
C LEU A 139 13.63 8.91 16.93
N ILE A 140 14.21 10.06 16.56
CA ILE A 140 15.63 10.18 16.23
C ILE A 140 16.52 9.92 17.45
N VAL A 141 16.07 10.28 18.66
CA VAL A 141 16.78 9.93 19.89
C VAL A 141 16.62 8.43 20.17
N ALA A 142 15.40 7.90 20.05
CA ALA A 142 15.11 6.50 20.32
C ALA A 142 15.93 5.56 19.44
N ILE A 143 16.08 5.86 18.14
CA ILE A 143 16.82 4.99 17.20
C ILE A 143 18.31 4.84 17.56
N ARG A 144 18.87 5.79 18.32
CA ARG A 144 20.27 5.78 18.76
C ARG A 144 20.49 4.90 20.00
N ASP A 145 19.44 4.36 20.61
CA ASP A 145 19.57 3.46 21.76
C ASP A 145 20.20 2.12 21.33
N PRO A 146 21.40 1.77 21.83
CA PRO A 146 22.08 0.53 21.47
C PRO A 146 21.36 -0.73 21.95
N LYS A 147 20.35 -0.61 22.83
CA LYS A 147 19.57 -1.74 23.35
C LYS A 147 18.39 -2.13 22.45
N LEU A 148 18.12 -1.37 21.38
CA LEU A 148 17.01 -1.69 20.48
C LEU A 148 17.21 -3.02 19.76
N THR A 149 16.14 -3.80 19.69
CA THR A 149 16.11 -4.98 18.83
C THR A 149 16.10 -4.56 17.36
N ARG A 150 16.64 -5.41 16.48
CA ARG A 150 16.62 -5.17 15.03
C ARG A 150 15.22 -4.88 14.48
N GLN A 151 14.19 -5.51 15.04
CA GLN A 151 12.80 -5.28 14.66
C GLN A 151 12.33 -3.89 15.10
N ALA A 152 12.59 -3.51 16.35
CA ALA A 152 12.26 -2.18 16.85
C ALA A 152 12.97 -1.07 16.05
N THR A 153 14.26 -1.24 15.72
CA THR A 153 14.99 -0.31 14.83
C THR A 153 14.32 -0.17 13.46
N LYS A 154 13.87 -1.28 12.87
CA LYS A 154 13.14 -1.23 11.58
C LYS A 154 11.80 -0.50 11.69
N ARG A 155 11.03 -0.71 12.76
CA ARG A 155 9.76 0.01 13.00
C ARG A 155 9.99 1.52 13.15
N ILE A 156 11.00 1.91 13.92
CA ILE A 156 11.36 3.32 14.09
C ILE A 156 11.79 3.92 12.75
N ASN A 157 12.64 3.24 11.98
CA ASN A 157 13.05 3.71 10.64
C ASN A 157 11.86 3.96 9.71
N THR A 158 10.89 3.05 9.64
CA THR A 158 9.72 3.24 8.78
C THR A 158 8.83 4.37 9.27
N LEU A 159 8.67 4.51 10.58
CA LEU A 159 7.87 5.59 11.17
C LEU A 159 8.52 6.95 10.99
N VAL A 160 9.86 7.06 11.09
CA VAL A 160 10.60 8.31 10.82
C VAL A 160 10.32 8.82 9.42
N ILE A 161 10.31 7.95 8.40
CA ILE A 161 9.99 8.35 7.02
C ILE A 161 8.59 8.97 6.92
N ILE A 162 7.60 8.36 7.59
CA ILE A 162 6.22 8.85 7.61
C ILE A 162 6.13 10.17 8.36
N ASP A 163 6.77 10.27 9.53
CA ASP A 163 6.73 11.45 10.39
C ASP A 163 7.45 12.66 9.78
N VAL A 164 8.57 12.45 9.06
CA VAL A 164 9.23 13.54 8.33
C VAL A 164 8.27 14.14 7.32
N HIS A 165 7.61 13.30 6.51
CA HIS A 165 6.63 13.74 5.52
C HIS A 165 5.44 14.47 6.18
N ALA A 166 4.86 13.88 7.22
CA ALA A 166 3.76 14.46 8.00
C ALA A 166 4.15 15.84 8.57
N ARG A 167 5.36 15.96 9.13
CA ARG A 167 5.90 17.21 9.63
C ARG A 167 6.07 18.23 8.51
N ASP A 168 6.65 17.86 7.37
CA ASP A 168 6.89 18.77 6.23
C ASP A 168 5.58 19.33 5.65
N ILE A 169 4.50 18.53 5.66
CA ILE A 169 3.15 18.99 5.30
C ILE A 169 2.67 20.07 6.29
N ILE A 170 2.78 19.83 7.59
CA ILE A 170 2.32 20.79 8.61
C ILE A 170 3.18 22.06 8.59
N ASP A 171 4.50 21.97 8.39
CA ASP A 171 5.38 23.12 8.18
C ASP A 171 4.92 23.94 6.96
N THR A 172 4.51 23.26 5.88
CA THR A 172 3.90 23.91 4.71
C THR A 172 2.58 24.59 5.04
N PHE A 173 1.71 23.98 5.85
CA PHE A 173 0.45 24.60 6.28
C PHE A 173 0.67 25.86 7.10
N VAL A 174 1.69 25.88 7.97
CA VAL A 174 2.07 27.08 8.72
C VAL A 174 2.59 28.17 7.77
N ARG A 175 3.48 27.81 6.83
CA ARG A 175 4.07 28.76 5.87
C ARG A 175 3.02 29.39 4.96
N ASP A 176 2.13 28.56 4.41
CA ASP A 176 1.18 28.96 3.38
C ASP A 176 -0.19 29.34 3.97
N SER A 177 -0.33 29.33 5.31
CA SER A 177 -1.56 29.64 6.04
C SER A 177 -2.75 28.78 5.65
N VAL A 178 -2.53 27.47 5.50
CA VAL A 178 -3.58 26.47 5.31
C VAL A 178 -4.26 26.23 6.65
N LEU A 179 -5.49 26.69 6.79
CA LEU A 179 -6.22 26.76 8.06
C LEU A 179 -7.63 26.15 7.99
N ASP A 180 -8.04 25.66 6.82
CA ASP A 180 -9.34 25.00 6.62
C ASP A 180 -9.15 23.62 5.97
N GLU A 181 -9.88 22.63 6.47
CA GLU A 181 -9.86 21.25 5.96
C GLU A 181 -10.36 21.12 4.50
N ARG A 182 -11.03 22.14 3.96
CA ARG A 182 -11.50 22.16 2.56
C ARG A 182 -10.43 22.67 1.59
N GLU A 183 -9.27 23.10 2.10
CA GLU A 183 -8.18 23.55 1.25
C GLU A 183 -7.52 22.37 0.54
N PHE A 184 -7.22 22.56 -0.74
CA PHE A 184 -6.63 21.52 -1.58
C PHE A 184 -5.33 20.96 -1.00
N ALA A 185 -4.53 21.78 -0.33
CA ALA A 185 -3.28 21.35 0.30
C ALA A 185 -3.49 20.23 1.34
N TRP A 186 -4.65 20.19 2.01
CA TRP A 186 -5.05 19.07 2.88
C TRP A 186 -5.74 17.96 2.10
N GLU A 187 -6.67 18.31 1.20
CA GLU A 187 -7.39 17.30 0.42
C GLU A 187 -6.48 16.44 -0.45
N SER A 188 -5.36 16.99 -0.93
CA SER A 188 -4.37 16.29 -1.75
C SER A 188 -3.56 15.24 -0.98
N GLN A 189 -3.59 15.26 0.35
CA GLN A 189 -2.83 14.31 1.17
C GLN A 189 -3.54 12.95 1.24
N LEU A 190 -2.74 11.88 1.37
CA LEU A 190 -3.26 10.54 1.64
C LEU A 190 -3.62 10.44 3.13
N ARG A 191 -4.91 10.51 3.45
CA ARG A 191 -5.42 10.66 4.81
C ARG A 191 -6.07 9.36 5.29
N PHE A 192 -5.85 9.03 6.56
CA PHE A 192 -6.30 7.78 7.15
C PHE A 192 -7.31 8.06 8.25
N TYR A 193 -8.48 7.44 8.16
CA TYR A 193 -9.59 7.61 9.09
C TYR A 193 -9.91 6.29 9.77
N TRP A 194 -10.28 6.37 11.03
CA TRP A 194 -10.88 5.25 11.75
C TRP A 194 -12.38 5.47 11.88
N ASP A 195 -13.18 4.70 11.14
CA ASP A 195 -14.65 4.71 11.20
C ASP A 195 -15.17 3.27 11.09
N HIS A 196 -15.31 2.61 12.25
CA HIS A 196 -15.56 1.15 12.37
C HIS A 196 -14.52 0.23 11.69
N ASP A 197 -13.69 0.78 10.79
CA ASP A 197 -12.64 0.20 9.99
C ASP A 197 -11.66 1.31 9.55
N VAL A 198 -10.54 0.95 8.93
CA VAL A 198 -9.64 1.95 8.34
C VAL A 198 -10.11 2.35 6.94
N LEU A 199 -10.37 3.65 6.77
CA LEU A 199 -10.69 4.28 5.48
C LEU A 199 -9.55 5.21 5.07
N ILE A 200 -9.23 5.20 3.78
CA ILE A 200 -8.18 6.03 3.20
C ILE A 200 -8.83 6.98 2.22
N ARG A 201 -8.55 8.29 2.34
CA ARG A 201 -9.08 9.30 1.43
C ARG A 201 -7.97 10.17 0.86
N GLN A 202 -8.07 10.46 -0.43
CA GLN A 202 -7.21 11.40 -1.12
C GLN A 202 -7.99 12.03 -2.27
N CYS A 203 -8.04 13.36 -2.31
CA CYS A 203 -8.94 14.11 -3.19
C CYS A 203 -10.37 13.55 -3.08
N SER A 204 -10.98 13.18 -4.22
CA SER A 204 -12.30 12.55 -4.27
C SER A 204 -12.29 11.03 -4.03
N GLY A 205 -11.12 10.41 -3.91
CA GLY A 205 -10.97 8.99 -3.69
C GLY A 205 -11.29 8.58 -2.26
N ASP A 206 -12.02 7.46 -2.11
CA ASP A 206 -12.28 6.78 -0.85
C ASP A 206 -11.99 5.28 -1.05
N PHE A 207 -11.13 4.73 -0.19
CA PHE A 207 -10.60 3.38 -0.31
C PHE A 207 -10.61 2.68 1.05
N ARG A 208 -10.84 1.37 1.02
CA ARG A 208 -10.67 0.53 2.21
C ARG A 208 -9.22 0.10 2.34
N PHE A 209 -8.75 0.02 3.58
CA PHE A 209 -7.48 -0.60 3.90
C PHE A 209 -7.57 -2.12 3.70
N GLY A 210 -6.57 -2.72 3.05
CA GLY A 210 -6.64 -4.12 2.61
C GLY A 210 -6.24 -5.15 3.66
N TYR A 211 -5.51 -4.76 4.71
CA TYR A 211 -4.99 -5.66 5.76
C TYR A 211 -4.12 -6.82 5.25
N GLU A 212 -3.50 -6.71 4.07
CA GLU A 212 -2.45 -7.65 3.64
C GLU A 212 -1.25 -7.56 4.60
N TYR A 213 -0.75 -8.71 5.08
CA TYR A 213 0.41 -8.71 5.97
C TYR A 213 1.71 -8.36 5.23
N GLN A 214 2.33 -7.25 5.62
CA GLN A 214 3.50 -6.69 4.95
C GLN A 214 4.80 -6.78 5.78
N GLY A 215 4.73 -7.29 7.01
CA GLY A 215 5.87 -7.36 7.92
C GLY A 215 6.60 -6.02 8.10
N LEU A 216 7.90 -6.07 8.34
CA LEU A 216 8.76 -4.88 8.48
C LEU A 216 9.38 -4.48 7.15
N ASN A 217 8.53 -4.36 6.13
CA ASN A 217 8.90 -3.85 4.83
C ASN A 217 9.28 -2.37 4.92
N GLY A 218 10.41 -2.01 4.29
CA GLY A 218 10.81 -0.61 4.20
C GLY A 218 9.79 0.25 3.45
N ARG A 219 9.74 1.54 3.82
CA ARG A 219 8.99 2.58 3.12
C ARG A 219 9.90 3.34 2.15
N LEU A 220 9.35 3.75 1.02
CA LEU A 220 10.02 4.72 0.13
C LEU A 220 9.97 6.10 0.79
N VAL A 221 11.06 6.87 0.71
CA VAL A 221 11.03 8.26 1.14
C VAL A 221 10.07 9.05 0.26
N ILE A 222 9.15 9.76 0.90
CA ILE A 222 8.10 10.50 0.24
C ILE A 222 8.65 11.86 -0.19
N THR A 223 8.50 12.18 -1.47
CA THR A 223 8.92 13.43 -2.10
C THR A 223 7.74 14.06 -2.86
N PRO A 224 7.81 15.35 -3.23
CA PRO A 224 6.78 15.98 -4.05
C PRO A 224 6.53 15.27 -5.41
N LEU A 225 7.51 14.50 -5.92
CA LEU A 225 7.32 13.69 -7.11
C LEU A 225 6.46 12.45 -6.82
N THR A 226 6.76 11.72 -5.75
CA THR A 226 6.00 10.52 -5.37
C THR A 226 4.59 10.87 -4.90
N ASP A 227 4.39 12.00 -4.21
CA ASP A 227 3.06 12.47 -3.80
C ASP A 227 2.14 12.75 -4.98
N ARG A 228 2.65 13.43 -6.01
CA ARG A 228 1.89 13.68 -7.24
C ARG A 228 1.55 12.38 -7.96
N CYS A 229 2.45 11.40 -7.91
CA CYS A 229 2.19 10.07 -8.43
C CYS A 229 1.10 9.36 -7.63
N TYR A 230 1.15 9.40 -6.29
CA TYR A 230 0.10 8.84 -5.41
C TYR A 230 -1.26 9.43 -5.73
N MET A 231 -1.36 10.76 -5.74
CA MET A 231 -2.59 11.47 -6.04
C MET A 231 -3.17 11.10 -7.40
N THR A 232 -2.32 10.94 -8.43
CA THR A 232 -2.81 10.54 -9.75
C THR A 232 -3.24 9.06 -9.78
N CYS A 233 -2.50 8.19 -9.10
CA CYS A 233 -2.84 6.78 -8.94
C CYS A 233 -4.18 6.60 -8.23
N THR A 234 -4.37 7.23 -7.07
CA THR A 234 -5.63 7.14 -6.31
C THR A 234 -6.79 7.76 -7.10
N GLN A 235 -6.58 8.89 -7.76
CA GLN A 235 -7.61 9.47 -8.63
C GLN A 235 -7.98 8.56 -9.80
N ALA A 236 -7.02 7.85 -10.40
CA ALA A 236 -7.28 6.87 -11.45
C ALA A 236 -8.14 5.72 -10.93
N LEU A 237 -7.79 5.14 -9.77
CA LEU A 237 -8.54 4.06 -9.14
C LEU A 237 -9.97 4.48 -8.76
N HIS A 238 -10.15 5.70 -8.29
CA HIS A 238 -11.48 6.27 -8.02
C HIS A 238 -12.37 6.25 -9.28
N TYR A 239 -11.80 6.59 -10.44
CA TYR A 239 -12.50 6.54 -11.73
C TYR A 239 -12.49 5.16 -12.41
N ARG A 240 -12.08 4.11 -11.71
CA ARG A 240 -11.95 2.73 -12.24
C ARG A 240 -11.02 2.63 -13.45
N LEU A 241 -10.02 3.50 -13.52
CA LEU A 241 -8.98 3.50 -14.55
C LEU A 241 -7.68 2.88 -14.00
N GLY A 242 -6.79 2.48 -14.90
CA GLY A 242 -5.41 2.20 -14.54
C GLY A 242 -4.58 3.48 -14.40
N CYS A 243 -3.37 3.37 -13.86
CA CYS A 243 -2.41 4.48 -13.86
C CYS A 243 -1.13 4.11 -14.62
N ALA A 244 -0.57 5.08 -15.33
CA ALA A 244 0.57 4.91 -16.22
C ALA A 244 1.75 5.85 -15.88
N PRO A 245 2.51 5.58 -14.80
CA PRO A 245 3.78 6.27 -14.56
C PRO A 245 4.79 6.08 -15.69
N ALA A 246 5.31 7.18 -16.22
CA ALA A 246 6.22 7.20 -17.35
C ALA A 246 7.38 8.17 -17.11
N GLY A 247 8.58 7.77 -17.52
CA GLY A 247 9.79 8.60 -17.40
C GLY A 247 11.07 7.78 -17.46
N PRO A 248 12.26 8.40 -17.32
CA PRO A 248 13.54 7.71 -17.41
C PRO A 248 13.70 6.53 -16.44
N ALA A 249 14.64 5.63 -16.72
CA ALA A 249 14.99 4.57 -15.79
C ALA A 249 15.53 5.15 -14.47
N GLY A 250 15.23 4.49 -13.34
CA GLY A 250 15.72 4.92 -12.02
C GLY A 250 14.91 6.06 -11.36
N THR A 251 13.78 6.49 -11.94
CA THR A 251 12.94 7.57 -11.37
C THR A 251 11.92 7.08 -10.35
N GLY A 252 11.98 5.82 -9.93
CA GLY A 252 11.14 5.26 -8.86
C GLY A 252 9.71 4.91 -9.28
N LYS A 253 9.41 4.73 -10.58
CA LYS A 253 8.04 4.46 -11.08
C LYS A 253 7.39 3.25 -10.40
N THR A 254 8.06 2.11 -10.45
CA THR A 254 7.56 0.84 -9.91
C THR A 254 7.57 0.85 -8.39
N GLU A 255 8.61 1.43 -7.79
CA GLU A 255 8.78 1.58 -6.35
C GLU A 255 7.68 2.46 -5.74
N THR A 256 7.27 3.52 -6.43
CA THR A 256 6.17 4.40 -6.01
C THR A 256 4.83 3.65 -6.01
N VAL A 257 4.52 2.88 -7.07
CA VAL A 257 3.28 2.07 -7.10
C VAL A 257 3.28 1.03 -5.96
N LYS A 258 4.41 0.36 -5.72
CA LYS A 258 4.55 -0.59 -4.61
C LYS A 258 4.42 0.08 -3.25
N ASP A 259 4.99 1.26 -3.06
CA ASP A 259 4.91 1.95 -1.78
C ASP A 259 3.50 2.49 -1.48
N LEU A 260 2.75 2.88 -2.53
CA LEU A 260 1.33 3.20 -2.41
C LEU A 260 0.51 1.96 -2.02
N SER A 261 0.73 0.82 -2.68
CA SER A 261 0.02 -0.42 -2.31
C SER A 261 0.33 -0.82 -0.86
N LYS A 262 1.56 -0.61 -0.41
CA LYS A 262 1.94 -0.77 1.00
C LYS A 262 1.15 0.15 1.91
N ALA A 263 1.02 1.43 1.56
CA ALA A 263 0.23 2.39 2.34
C ALA A 263 -1.24 1.96 2.46
N MET A 264 -1.77 1.28 1.43
CA MET A 264 -3.14 0.80 1.39
C MET A 264 -3.32 -0.63 1.96
N ALA A 265 -2.25 -1.25 2.46
CA ALA A 265 -2.21 -2.66 2.86
C ALA A 265 -2.75 -3.62 1.79
N LEU A 266 -2.33 -3.42 0.53
CA LEU A 266 -2.68 -4.26 -0.61
C LEU A 266 -1.43 -4.93 -1.20
N GLN A 267 -1.58 -6.18 -1.61
CA GLN A 267 -0.55 -6.91 -2.32
C GLN A 267 -0.32 -6.29 -3.70
N CYS A 268 0.93 -6.02 -4.07
CA CYS A 268 1.29 -5.55 -5.41
C CYS A 268 2.29 -6.50 -6.07
N LYS A 269 1.86 -7.19 -7.13
CA LYS A 269 2.72 -8.04 -7.94
C LYS A 269 3.29 -7.26 -9.12
N VAL A 270 4.61 -7.31 -9.26
CA VAL A 270 5.32 -6.67 -10.38
C VAL A 270 5.59 -7.71 -11.47
N PHE A 271 5.20 -7.40 -12.70
CA PHE A 271 5.44 -8.23 -13.87
C PHE A 271 6.38 -7.48 -14.82
N CYS A 272 7.58 -8.02 -15.04
CA CYS A 272 8.50 -7.46 -16.02
C CYS A 272 8.03 -7.85 -17.43
N CYS A 273 7.64 -6.87 -18.24
CA CYS A 273 7.10 -7.11 -19.57
C CYS A 273 8.22 -7.30 -20.60
N GLY A 274 8.03 -8.27 -21.49
CA GLY A 274 8.95 -8.59 -22.58
C GLY A 274 8.29 -9.48 -23.62
N GLU A 275 9.08 -9.95 -24.59
CA GLU A 275 8.58 -10.68 -25.78
C GLU A 275 7.84 -11.99 -25.44
N GLY A 276 8.03 -12.55 -24.25
CA GLY A 276 7.35 -13.78 -23.81
C GLY A 276 5.94 -13.59 -23.21
N LEU A 277 5.46 -12.36 -23.07
CA LEU A 277 4.16 -12.08 -22.43
C LEU A 277 3.04 -11.96 -23.48
N ASP A 278 2.41 -13.08 -23.82
CA ASP A 278 1.29 -13.12 -24.76
C ASP A 278 -0.05 -12.72 -24.11
N PHE A 279 -1.10 -12.56 -24.93
CA PHE A 279 -2.41 -12.15 -24.45
C PHE A 279 -3.11 -13.19 -23.55
N LYS A 280 -2.74 -14.48 -23.65
CA LYS A 280 -3.31 -15.55 -22.83
C LYS A 280 -2.70 -15.56 -21.43
N ALA A 281 -1.39 -15.33 -21.35
CA ALA A 281 -0.68 -15.11 -20.11
C ALA A 281 -1.23 -13.87 -19.40
N MET A 282 -1.42 -12.76 -20.13
CA MET A 282 -2.05 -11.54 -19.60
C MET A 282 -3.48 -11.79 -19.08
N GLY A 283 -4.32 -12.49 -19.85
CA GLY A 283 -5.66 -12.87 -19.39
C GLY A 283 -5.64 -13.71 -18.12
N SER A 284 -4.71 -14.67 -18.01
CA SER A 284 -4.55 -15.49 -16.81
C SER A 284 -4.08 -14.66 -15.59
N ILE A 285 -3.13 -13.74 -15.80
CA ILE A 285 -2.64 -12.83 -14.76
C ILE A 285 -3.77 -11.92 -14.28
N PHE A 286 -4.49 -11.28 -15.20
CA PHE A 286 -5.62 -10.41 -14.84
C PHE A 286 -6.73 -11.18 -14.13
N SER A 287 -7.05 -12.40 -14.57
CA SER A 287 -8.02 -13.25 -13.88
C SER A 287 -7.61 -13.52 -12.43
N GLY A 288 -6.31 -13.73 -12.17
CA GLY A 288 -5.78 -13.87 -10.82
C GLY A 288 -5.93 -12.60 -10.00
N LEU A 289 -5.40 -11.49 -10.52
CA LEU A 289 -5.43 -10.18 -9.84
C LEU A 289 -6.86 -9.72 -9.51
N VAL A 290 -7.80 -9.92 -10.43
CA VAL A 290 -9.21 -9.54 -10.27
C VAL A 290 -9.92 -10.32 -9.16
N GLN A 291 -9.62 -11.61 -9.04
CA GLN A 291 -10.23 -12.47 -8.03
C GLN A 291 -9.61 -12.30 -6.64
N THR A 292 -8.37 -11.83 -6.56
CA THR A 292 -7.71 -11.52 -5.27
C THR A 292 -7.84 -10.05 -4.87
N GLY A 293 -8.16 -9.16 -5.81
CA GLY A 293 -8.16 -7.72 -5.57
C GLY A 293 -6.76 -7.12 -5.39
N ALA A 294 -5.72 -7.88 -5.76
CA ALA A 294 -4.33 -7.44 -5.72
C ALA A 294 -4.03 -6.43 -6.83
N TRP A 295 -2.93 -5.71 -6.69
CA TRP A 295 -2.45 -4.79 -7.70
C TRP A 295 -1.45 -5.46 -8.64
N GLY A 296 -1.59 -5.19 -9.93
CA GLY A 296 -0.62 -5.59 -10.95
C GLY A 296 0.15 -4.37 -11.45
N CYS A 297 1.46 -4.34 -11.23
CA CYS A 297 2.36 -3.34 -11.80
C CYS A 297 3.15 -3.98 -12.95
N PHE A 298 2.75 -3.67 -14.17
CA PHE A 298 3.36 -4.18 -15.39
C PHE A 298 4.51 -3.26 -15.78
N ASP A 299 5.70 -3.67 -15.38
CA ASP A 299 6.92 -2.91 -15.59
C ASP A 299 7.35 -2.99 -17.05
N GLU A 300 7.80 -1.87 -17.62
CA GLU A 300 8.27 -1.80 -18.99
C GLU A 300 7.23 -2.24 -20.03
N PHE A 301 5.97 -1.93 -19.77
CA PHE A 301 4.79 -2.39 -20.53
C PHE A 301 4.86 -2.11 -22.04
N ASN A 302 5.53 -1.03 -22.41
CA ASN A 302 5.80 -0.65 -23.80
C ASN A 302 6.86 -1.52 -24.52
N ARG A 303 7.24 -2.68 -23.95
CA ARG A 303 7.95 -3.76 -24.65
C ARG A 303 7.03 -4.78 -25.30
N ILE A 304 5.74 -4.75 -24.95
CA ILE A 304 4.77 -5.69 -25.51
C ILE A 304 4.47 -5.30 -26.96
N PRO A 305 4.42 -6.26 -27.90
CA PRO A 305 4.06 -6.01 -29.29
C PRO A 305 2.65 -5.41 -29.42
N VAL A 306 2.46 -4.53 -30.41
CA VAL A 306 1.21 -3.75 -30.60
C VAL A 306 0.01 -4.66 -30.85
N GLU A 307 0.20 -5.78 -31.53
CA GLU A 307 -0.80 -6.80 -31.79
C GLU A 307 -1.33 -7.45 -30.49
N VAL A 308 -0.46 -7.66 -29.50
CA VAL A 308 -0.85 -8.19 -28.18
C VAL A 308 -1.55 -7.11 -27.36
N LEU A 309 -1.04 -5.87 -27.39
CA LEU A 309 -1.62 -4.72 -26.68
C LEU A 309 -3.08 -4.46 -27.06
N SER A 310 -3.46 -4.72 -28.32
CA SER A 310 -4.83 -4.56 -28.79
C SER A 310 -5.82 -5.49 -28.08
N VAL A 311 -5.44 -6.74 -27.85
CA VAL A 311 -6.27 -7.72 -27.11
C VAL A 311 -6.27 -7.40 -25.61
N VAL A 312 -5.11 -7.04 -25.07
CA VAL A 312 -4.96 -6.62 -23.67
C VAL A 312 -5.83 -5.40 -23.34
N SER A 313 -5.98 -4.46 -24.27
CA SER A 313 -6.89 -3.32 -24.13
C SER A 313 -8.35 -3.75 -23.90
N ALA A 314 -8.83 -4.75 -24.67
CA ALA A 314 -10.17 -5.29 -24.49
C ALA A 314 -10.34 -6.01 -23.14
N GLN A 315 -9.33 -6.76 -22.69
CA GLN A 315 -9.31 -7.41 -21.39
C GLN A 315 -9.43 -6.38 -20.25
N ILE A 316 -8.57 -5.35 -20.26
CA ILE A 316 -8.60 -4.28 -19.26
C ILE A 316 -9.95 -3.54 -19.29
N LYS A 317 -10.46 -3.22 -20.47
CA LYS A 317 -11.76 -2.53 -20.60
C LYS A 317 -12.91 -3.35 -20.01
N THR A 318 -12.89 -4.67 -20.19
CA THR A 318 -13.90 -5.58 -19.60
C THR A 318 -13.87 -5.50 -18.07
N ILE A 319 -12.68 -5.51 -17.46
CA ILE A 319 -12.49 -5.37 -16.01
C ILE A 319 -12.99 -4.00 -15.52
N GLN A 320 -12.60 -2.92 -16.20
CA GLN A 320 -13.00 -1.55 -15.82
C GLN A 320 -14.51 -1.35 -15.91
N THR A 321 -15.16 -1.97 -16.90
CA THR A 321 -16.62 -1.94 -17.05
C THR A 321 -17.29 -2.66 -15.89
N ALA A 322 -16.83 -3.87 -15.54
CA ALA A 322 -17.34 -4.59 -14.37
C ALA A 322 -17.17 -3.82 -13.05
N LEU A 323 -16.04 -3.11 -12.88
CA LEU A 323 -15.80 -2.23 -11.72
C LEU A 323 -16.73 -1.03 -11.69
N ALA A 324 -17.03 -0.42 -12.85
CA ALA A 324 -17.94 0.70 -12.95
C ALA A 324 -19.40 0.28 -12.68
N ASP A 325 -19.78 -0.91 -13.13
CA ASP A 325 -21.10 -1.49 -12.91
C ASP A 325 -21.31 -1.99 -11.47
N GLY A 326 -20.23 -2.12 -10.69
CA GLY A 326 -20.28 -2.56 -9.29
C GLY A 326 -20.70 -4.02 -9.10
N VAL A 327 -20.47 -4.88 -10.10
CA VAL A 327 -20.85 -6.29 -10.05
C VAL A 327 -19.86 -7.11 -9.21
N GLY A 328 -20.35 -8.14 -8.49
CA GLY A 328 -19.46 -9.04 -7.73
C GLY A 328 -18.86 -10.18 -8.56
N ARG A 329 -19.41 -10.45 -9.74
CA ARG A 329 -18.97 -11.48 -10.69
C ARG A 329 -19.24 -11.01 -12.12
N PHE A 330 -18.42 -11.43 -13.07
CA PHE A 330 -18.58 -11.10 -14.49
C PHE A 330 -17.91 -12.12 -15.39
N ALA A 331 -18.29 -12.11 -16.67
CA ALA A 331 -17.65 -12.94 -17.69
C ALA A 331 -16.31 -12.33 -18.13
N PHE A 332 -15.23 -13.10 -17.98
CA PHE A 332 -13.88 -12.71 -18.38
C PHE A 332 -13.17 -13.90 -19.02
N GLU A 333 -12.58 -13.71 -20.21
CA GLU A 333 -11.91 -14.77 -20.98
C GLU A 333 -12.75 -16.06 -21.13
N GLY A 334 -14.07 -15.90 -21.31
CA GLY A 334 -15.02 -17.01 -21.48
C GLY A 334 -15.42 -17.75 -20.20
N ARG A 335 -15.06 -17.24 -19.01
CA ARG A 335 -15.43 -17.82 -17.71
C ARG A 335 -16.06 -16.78 -16.80
N GLU A 336 -16.99 -17.20 -15.96
CA GLU A 336 -17.54 -16.34 -14.92
C GLU A 336 -16.62 -16.35 -13.70
N ILE A 337 -16.01 -15.20 -13.38
CA ILE A 337 -15.07 -15.05 -12.26
C ILE A 337 -15.58 -14.04 -11.23
N GLY A 338 -15.08 -14.13 -10.00
CA GLY A 338 -15.32 -13.13 -8.96
C GLY A 338 -14.55 -11.83 -9.22
N LEU A 339 -15.09 -10.70 -8.75
CA LEU A 339 -14.46 -9.38 -8.79
C LEU A 339 -14.27 -8.86 -7.36
N VAL A 340 -13.02 -8.64 -6.95
CA VAL A 340 -12.71 -7.93 -5.71
C VAL A 340 -12.37 -6.47 -6.06
N PRO A 341 -13.17 -5.47 -5.61
CA PRO A 341 -13.07 -4.09 -6.10
C PRO A 341 -11.77 -3.34 -5.80
N THR A 342 -10.87 -3.90 -4.99
CA THR A 342 -9.57 -3.30 -4.66
C THR A 342 -8.52 -3.46 -5.76
N ILE A 343 -8.82 -4.25 -6.81
CA ILE A 343 -7.95 -4.44 -7.98
C ILE A 343 -7.46 -3.10 -8.55
N GLY A 344 -6.15 -3.03 -8.80
CA GLY A 344 -5.51 -1.91 -9.48
C GLY A 344 -4.58 -2.41 -10.58
N ILE A 345 -4.64 -1.77 -11.75
CA ILE A 345 -3.78 -2.09 -12.90
C ILE A 345 -2.89 -0.88 -13.18
N PHE A 346 -1.58 -1.10 -13.08
CA PHE A 346 -0.57 -0.07 -13.27
C PHE A 346 0.39 -0.50 -14.36
N ILE A 347 0.78 0.43 -15.22
CA ILE A 347 1.80 0.19 -16.24
C ILE A 347 2.93 1.18 -16.02
N THR A 348 4.18 0.74 -16.16
CA THR A 348 5.30 1.68 -16.20
C THR A 348 5.89 1.72 -17.59
N MET A 349 6.35 2.90 -17.98
CA MET A 349 6.95 3.11 -19.30
C MET A 349 8.25 3.89 -19.21
N ASN A 350 9.16 3.55 -20.12
CA ASN A 350 10.37 4.31 -20.40
C ASN A 350 10.23 4.86 -21.83
N PRO A 351 9.65 6.07 -22.01
CA PRO A 351 9.50 6.69 -23.33
C PRO A 351 10.86 7.00 -23.97
N GLY A 352 10.95 6.93 -25.30
CA GLY A 352 12.14 7.34 -26.05
C GLY A 352 13.32 6.35 -26.05
N TYR A 353 13.20 5.20 -25.38
CA TYR A 353 14.20 4.13 -25.46
C TYR A 353 13.99 3.26 -26.71
N ALA A 354 15.08 2.74 -27.28
CA ALA A 354 15.02 1.82 -28.40
C ALA A 354 14.25 0.53 -28.06
N GLY A 355 13.52 -0.02 -29.03
CA GLY A 355 12.71 -1.24 -28.85
C GLY A 355 11.43 -1.02 -28.04
N ARG A 356 10.94 0.23 -27.94
CA ARG A 356 9.69 0.56 -27.25
C ARG A 356 8.59 0.92 -28.23
N THR A 357 7.42 0.33 -28.04
CA THR A 357 6.21 0.62 -28.81
C THR A 357 5.51 1.84 -28.24
N GLU A 358 4.90 2.64 -29.11
CA GLU A 358 3.92 3.62 -28.65
C GLU A 358 2.63 2.89 -28.32
N LEU A 359 2.00 3.23 -27.19
CA LEU A 359 0.72 2.61 -26.82
C LEU A 359 -0.37 3.06 -27.81
N PRO A 360 -1.24 2.14 -28.26
CA PRO A 360 -2.45 2.49 -29.00
C PRO A 360 -3.35 3.46 -28.24
N ASP A 361 -4.03 4.37 -28.93
CA ASP A 361 -4.83 5.43 -28.28
C ASP A 361 -6.02 4.90 -27.47
N ASN A 362 -6.64 3.81 -27.95
CA ASN A 362 -7.69 3.12 -27.20
C ASN A 362 -7.18 2.55 -25.88
N LEU A 363 -5.92 2.12 -25.82
CA LEU A 363 -5.27 1.64 -24.60
C LEU A 363 -4.86 2.80 -23.71
N LYS A 364 -4.28 3.88 -24.26
CA LYS A 364 -3.96 5.10 -23.50
C LYS A 364 -5.19 5.63 -22.74
N ALA A 365 -6.37 5.57 -23.36
CA ALA A 365 -7.62 6.01 -22.74
C ALA A 365 -8.04 5.22 -21.49
N LEU A 366 -7.51 4.00 -21.29
CA LEU A 366 -7.79 3.17 -20.12
C LEU A 366 -6.92 3.56 -18.90
N PHE A 367 -5.94 4.44 -19.09
CA PHE A 367 -4.97 4.81 -18.07
C PHE A 367 -4.87 6.32 -17.88
N ARG A 368 -4.67 6.75 -16.63
CA ARG A 368 -4.22 8.11 -16.32
C ARG A 368 -2.69 8.19 -16.39
N PRO A 369 -2.10 9.05 -17.22
CA PRO A 369 -0.64 9.19 -17.30
C PRO A 369 -0.07 9.99 -16.12
N VAL A 370 1.13 9.62 -15.67
CA VAL A 370 1.93 10.36 -14.68
C VAL A 370 3.35 10.50 -15.21
N VAL A 371 3.93 11.69 -15.12
CA VAL A 371 5.31 11.94 -15.56
C VAL A 371 6.26 11.89 -14.36
N MET A 372 7.26 11.01 -14.42
CA MET A 372 8.27 10.74 -13.38
C MET A 372 9.67 11.08 -13.91
N VAL A 373 10.09 12.35 -13.80
CA VAL A 373 11.30 12.90 -14.45
C VAL A 373 12.59 12.73 -13.66
N THR A 374 12.76 13.43 -12.53
CA THR A 374 13.99 13.37 -11.74
C THR A 374 13.62 13.33 -10.25
N PRO A 375 14.03 12.29 -9.51
CA PRO A 375 13.83 12.26 -8.07
C PRO A 375 14.74 13.28 -7.37
N ASP A 376 14.26 13.88 -6.29
CA ASP A 376 15.05 14.77 -5.44
C ASP A 376 15.90 13.93 -4.47
N LEU A 377 17.17 13.75 -4.82
CA LEU A 377 18.11 12.93 -4.04
C LEU A 377 18.58 13.62 -2.75
N GLU A 378 18.52 14.95 -2.67
CA GLU A 378 18.91 15.69 -1.47
C GLU A 378 17.85 15.52 -0.38
N SER A 379 16.57 15.66 -0.75
CA SER A 379 15.45 15.37 0.15
C SER A 379 15.48 13.92 0.64
N VAL A 380 15.82 12.96 -0.23
CA VAL A 380 15.97 11.56 0.17
C VAL A 380 17.13 11.36 1.13
N ALA A 381 18.30 11.93 0.83
CA ALA A 381 19.47 11.80 1.70
C ALA A 381 19.23 12.42 3.08
N GLY A 382 18.53 13.57 3.14
CA GLY A 382 18.24 14.27 4.40
C GLY A 382 17.38 13.48 5.39
N VAL A 383 16.62 12.47 4.94
CA VAL A 383 15.88 11.58 5.86
C VAL A 383 16.79 10.54 6.54
N PHE A 384 17.91 10.20 5.90
CA PHE A 384 18.83 9.16 6.40
C PHE A 384 20.04 9.72 7.16
N LEU A 385 20.30 11.02 7.04
CA LEU A 385 21.40 11.75 7.69
C LEU A 385 20.90 12.42 8.97
#